data_AF-A0A096BXF3-F1
#
_entry.id   AF-A0A096BXF3-F1
#
_cell.length_a   1.000
_cell.length_b   1.000
_cell.length_c   1.000
_cell.angle_alpha   90.00
_cell.angle_beta   90.00
_cell.angle_gamma   90.00
#
_symmetry.space_group_name_H-M   'P 1'
#
loop_
_entity.id
_entity.type
_entity.pdbx_description
1 polymer ?
#
loop_
_entity_poly.entity_id
_entity_poly.type
_entity_poly.pdbx_seq_one_letter_code
_entity_poly.pdbx_strand_id
1 'polypeptide(L)'
;MKMKLFPTLSILLATAMFTSCNKDENSSNSLEDKKPVVFAKVQDEILSSEPTGNVVGNKREYREVVKKQITLNPVDIVDGRLSEVIYPGCVLRGDAFMEGEYSPVAIKNPKTITLSASFRGKNLQVSKQVLPTLSGVRQGINDLMNPNVGDIKYDEAPAYITYLSNEVTTKESFNKTFNIHVKASVFAGIVKAHFNYETQKLTSSGKHYVLVKVRQQFFNISMDTKNSDDWGEFGNLGEYEPVYVSSVDYGRVVHLLVETTESTESISKMIKAGIEASFPKFGGSVETTYKDKLDKYFKSEKIQIMVAGGPLEYARKIRNYDSFIEFIDIPNSKSLIGASVPIGYRVRSVRTNREIEVKNFYTEEILTTKK
;
A
#
# COMPACT_ATOMS: atom_id res chain seq x y z
N MET A 1 36.73 6.11 -37.42
CA MET A 1 35.99 7.06 -36.57
C MET A 1 34.69 7.43 -37.29
N LYS A 2 33.59 6.74 -36.98
CA LYS A 2 32.24 7.08 -37.45
C LYS A 2 31.31 7.00 -36.23
N MET A 3 30.91 8.17 -35.71
CA MET A 3 29.97 8.28 -34.60
C MET A 3 28.62 7.73 -35.04
N LYS A 4 28.10 6.75 -34.28
CA LYS A 4 26.71 6.30 -34.38
C LYS A 4 25.84 7.30 -33.62
N LEU A 5 24.98 8.00 -34.34
CA LEU A 5 23.87 8.74 -33.73
C LEU A 5 22.88 7.70 -33.16
N PHE A 6 22.73 7.69 -31.84
CA PHE A 6 21.60 7.03 -31.19
C PHE A 6 20.34 7.86 -31.47
N PRO A 7 19.21 7.27 -31.91
CA PRO A 7 17.96 8.00 -31.91
C PRO A 7 17.52 8.14 -30.45
N THR A 8 17.47 9.38 -29.98
CA THR A 8 16.74 9.76 -28.76
C THR A 8 15.28 9.38 -28.95
N LEU A 9 14.86 8.31 -28.30
CA LEU A 9 13.46 7.90 -28.22
C LEU A 9 12.73 8.91 -27.34
N SER A 10 12.09 9.90 -27.97
CA SER A 10 11.16 10.81 -27.31
C SER A 10 10.01 9.99 -26.71
N ILE A 11 10.05 9.83 -25.39
CA ILE A 11 8.94 9.30 -24.61
C ILE A 11 7.81 10.31 -24.74
N LEU A 12 6.83 10.02 -25.60
CA LEU A 12 5.54 10.70 -25.54
C LEU A 12 4.89 10.31 -24.21
N LEU A 13 5.00 11.22 -23.24
CA LEU A 13 4.17 11.20 -22.05
C LEU A 13 2.73 11.38 -22.54
N ALA A 14 1.96 10.29 -22.63
CA ALA A 14 0.53 10.33 -22.83
C ALA A 14 -0.10 10.95 -21.58
N THR A 15 -0.07 12.28 -21.53
CA THR A 15 -0.90 13.08 -20.66
C THR A 15 -2.34 12.74 -21.01
N ALA A 16 -3.10 12.25 -20.03
CA ALA A 16 -4.54 12.17 -20.15
C ALA A 16 -5.02 13.57 -20.54
N MET A 17 -5.53 13.73 -21.77
CA MET A 17 -6.11 14.99 -22.21
C MET A 17 -7.40 15.19 -21.42
N PHE A 18 -7.31 15.91 -20.32
CA PHE A 18 -8.47 16.55 -19.71
C PHE A 18 -8.75 17.79 -20.55
N THR A 19 -9.87 17.79 -21.27
CA THR A 19 -10.40 18.96 -21.94
C THR A 19 -10.80 19.99 -20.88
N SER A 20 -9.86 20.89 -20.56
CA SER A 20 -10.14 22.09 -19.77
C SER A 20 -11.00 23.03 -20.61
N CYS A 21 -12.32 23.00 -20.38
CA CYS A 21 -13.19 24.10 -20.75
C CYS A 21 -13.12 25.12 -19.62
N ASN A 22 -12.46 26.25 -19.86
CA ASN A 22 -12.63 27.45 -19.06
C ASN A 22 -14.10 27.89 -19.12
N LYS A 23 -14.79 27.90 -17.98
CA LYS A 23 -15.99 28.70 -17.76
C LYS A 23 -16.23 28.94 -16.27
N ASP A 24 -16.03 30.21 -15.92
CA ASP A 24 -16.66 31.06 -14.90
C ASP A 24 -16.88 30.54 -13.47
N GLU A 25 -16.31 31.33 -12.55
CA GLU A 25 -16.39 31.29 -11.10
C GLU A 25 -17.83 31.39 -10.58
N ASN A 26 -18.45 30.24 -10.33
CA ASN A 26 -19.39 30.02 -9.22
C ASN A 26 -19.71 28.52 -9.16
N SER A 27 -18.69 27.70 -8.85
CA SER A 27 -18.95 26.29 -8.55
C SER A 27 -19.75 26.23 -7.25
N SER A 28 -21.01 25.79 -7.33
CA SER A 28 -21.80 25.50 -6.13
C SER A 28 -21.01 24.54 -5.24
N ASN A 29 -20.93 24.83 -3.94
CA ASN A 29 -20.44 23.86 -2.94
C ASN A 29 -21.52 22.83 -2.58
N SER A 30 -22.63 22.81 -3.33
CA SER A 30 -23.67 21.80 -3.18
C SER A 30 -23.09 20.43 -3.51
N LEU A 31 -23.30 19.48 -2.62
CA LEU A 31 -22.87 18.09 -2.77
C LEU A 31 -23.63 17.38 -3.89
N GLU A 32 -24.87 17.79 -4.16
CA GLU A 32 -25.76 17.16 -5.14
C GLU A 32 -25.28 17.34 -6.59
N ASP A 33 -24.59 18.45 -6.88
CA ASP A 33 -24.12 18.80 -8.22
C ASP A 33 -22.78 18.12 -8.57
N LYS A 34 -22.18 17.37 -7.64
CA LYS A 34 -20.83 16.83 -7.81
C LYS A 34 -20.81 15.49 -8.56
N LYS A 35 -19.80 15.32 -9.40
CA LYS A 35 -19.56 14.06 -10.11
C LYS A 35 -19.17 12.95 -9.12
N PRO A 36 -19.63 11.70 -9.30
CA PRO A 36 -19.23 10.62 -8.41
C PRO A 36 -17.75 10.25 -8.59
N VAL A 37 -17.07 9.90 -7.49
CA VAL A 37 -15.71 9.36 -7.56
C VAL A 37 -15.78 7.90 -8.00
N VAL A 38 -15.36 7.63 -9.23
CA VAL A 38 -15.34 6.29 -9.84
C VAL A 38 -14.10 6.13 -10.70
N PHE A 39 -13.31 5.08 -10.45
CA PHE A 39 -12.18 4.72 -11.28
C PHE A 39 -12.63 3.82 -12.44
N ALA A 40 -12.62 4.35 -13.66
CA ALA A 40 -12.98 3.61 -14.86
C ALA A 40 -12.07 2.39 -15.06
N LYS A 41 -12.65 1.28 -15.53
CA LYS A 41 -11.87 0.10 -15.92
C LYS A 41 -11.19 0.36 -17.27
N VAL A 42 -9.89 0.13 -17.34
CA VAL A 42 -9.09 0.33 -18.56
C VAL A 42 -8.43 -0.99 -18.95
N GLN A 43 -8.32 -1.27 -20.25
CA GLN A 43 -7.63 -2.45 -20.76
C GLN A 43 -6.11 -2.28 -20.66
N ASP A 44 -5.39 -3.40 -20.66
CA ASP A 44 -3.94 -3.40 -20.71
C ASP A 44 -3.43 -2.73 -22.00
N GLU A 45 -2.38 -1.92 -21.89
CA GLU A 45 -1.81 -1.14 -22.98
C GLU A 45 -0.35 -1.53 -23.18
N ILE A 46 0.04 -1.97 -24.39
CA ILE A 46 1.44 -2.23 -24.73
C ILE A 46 2.10 -0.88 -25.06
N LEU A 47 3.03 -0.44 -24.21
CA LEU A 47 3.76 0.80 -24.38
C LEU A 47 4.98 0.65 -25.30
N SER A 48 5.64 -0.51 -25.26
CA SER A 48 6.78 -0.83 -26.12
C SER A 48 6.90 -2.33 -26.39
N SER A 49 7.56 -2.69 -27.50
CA SER A 49 7.81 -4.08 -27.90
C SER A 49 9.15 -4.17 -28.65
N GLU A 50 10.16 -4.77 -28.03
CA GLU A 50 11.52 -4.91 -28.58
C GLU A 50 11.86 -6.39 -28.79
N PRO A 51 12.40 -6.82 -29.95
CA PRO A 51 12.87 -8.20 -30.10
C PRO A 51 14.07 -8.46 -29.18
N THR A 52 14.08 -9.63 -28.51
CA THR A 52 15.21 -9.99 -27.62
C THR A 52 16.39 -10.61 -28.37
N GLY A 53 16.14 -11.07 -29.61
CA GLY A 53 17.09 -11.87 -30.39
C GLY A 53 16.98 -13.38 -30.14
N ASN A 54 16.22 -13.80 -29.12
CA ASN A 54 15.98 -15.21 -28.83
C ASN A 54 14.87 -15.78 -29.71
N VAL A 55 14.94 -17.10 -29.94
CA VAL A 55 13.90 -17.88 -30.63
C VAL A 55 13.46 -18.99 -29.68
N VAL A 56 12.16 -19.06 -29.42
CA VAL A 56 11.54 -20.10 -28.60
C VAL A 56 10.67 -20.96 -29.51
N GLY A 57 11.14 -22.17 -29.82
CA GLY A 57 10.53 -23.01 -30.86
C GLY A 57 10.67 -22.38 -32.25
N ASN A 58 9.55 -22.03 -32.88
CA ASN A 58 9.50 -21.36 -34.18
C ASN A 58 9.06 -19.89 -34.10
N LYS A 59 9.10 -19.28 -32.91
CA LYS A 59 8.65 -17.91 -32.66
C LYS A 59 9.80 -17.05 -32.15
N ARG A 60 9.80 -15.77 -32.57
CA ARG A 60 10.72 -14.76 -32.04
C ARG A 60 10.20 -14.28 -30.68
N GLU A 61 11.11 -14.15 -29.74
CA GLU A 61 10.80 -13.59 -28.43
C GLU A 61 10.90 -12.06 -28.45
N TYR A 62 9.92 -11.41 -27.82
CA TYR A 62 9.83 -9.96 -27.65
C TYR A 62 9.77 -9.65 -26.16
N ARG A 63 10.38 -8.53 -25.81
CA ARG A 63 10.27 -7.88 -24.52
C ARG A 63 9.28 -6.74 -24.65
N GLU A 64 8.22 -6.77 -23.87
CA GLU A 64 7.14 -5.77 -23.93
C GLU A 64 6.98 -5.08 -22.58
N VAL A 65 6.88 -3.76 -22.60
CA VAL A 65 6.45 -2.99 -21.43
C VAL A 65 4.96 -2.78 -21.54
N VAL A 66 4.20 -3.31 -20.59
CA VAL A 66 2.74 -3.26 -20.56
C VAL A 66 2.29 -2.43 -19.38
N LYS A 67 1.41 -1.46 -19.63
CA LYS A 67 0.69 -0.72 -18.59
C LYS A 67 -0.57 -1.49 -18.23
N LYS A 68 -0.74 -1.76 -16.94
CA LYS A 68 -1.87 -2.49 -16.39
C LYS A 68 -2.55 -1.70 -15.28
N GLN A 69 -3.81 -2.01 -15.05
CA GLN A 69 -4.58 -1.47 -13.93
C GLN A 69 -4.63 -2.47 -12.78
N ILE A 70 -4.53 -1.98 -11.54
CA ILE A 70 -4.71 -2.77 -10.32
C ILE A 70 -5.80 -2.14 -9.45
N THR A 71 -6.63 -2.99 -8.85
CA THR A 71 -7.55 -2.59 -7.78
C THR A 71 -6.83 -2.71 -6.45
N LEU A 72 -6.87 -1.64 -5.66
CA LEU A 72 -6.22 -1.55 -4.35
C LEU A 72 -7.25 -1.84 -3.26
N ASN A 73 -7.06 -2.93 -2.52
CA ASN A 73 -8.01 -3.37 -1.51
C ASN A 73 -7.34 -4.11 -0.33
N PRO A 74 -7.17 -3.48 0.85
CA PRO A 74 -7.31 -2.03 1.08
C PRO A 74 -6.23 -1.25 0.31
N VAL A 75 -6.30 0.09 0.32
CA VAL A 75 -5.17 0.90 -0.12
C VAL A 75 -4.13 0.89 1.00
N ASP A 76 -2.91 0.46 0.71
CA ASP A 76 -1.86 0.37 1.72
C ASP A 76 -1.15 1.72 1.94
N ILE A 77 -0.48 1.84 3.08
CA ILE A 77 0.29 3.03 3.47
C ILE A 77 1.73 2.60 3.70
N VAL A 78 2.65 3.18 2.94
CA VAL A 78 4.11 2.97 3.08
C VAL A 78 4.87 4.25 3.42
N ASP A 79 4.16 5.38 3.48
CA ASP A 79 4.71 6.69 3.85
C ASP A 79 3.99 7.21 5.10
N GLY A 80 4.72 7.27 6.22
CA GLY A 80 4.18 7.70 7.50
C GLY A 80 3.63 9.14 7.50
N ARG A 81 4.04 9.99 6.55
CA ARG A 81 3.53 11.36 6.40
C ARG A 81 2.05 11.39 6.05
N LEU A 82 1.53 10.34 5.40
CA LEU A 82 0.11 10.24 5.10
C LEU A 82 -0.76 10.11 6.36
N SER A 83 -0.19 9.78 7.52
CA SER A 83 -0.94 9.74 8.80
C SER A 83 -1.48 11.10 9.28
N GLU A 84 -1.10 12.20 8.63
CA GLU A 84 -1.66 13.54 8.89
C GLU A 84 -3.01 13.75 8.19
N VAL A 85 -3.30 12.98 7.14
CA VAL A 85 -4.49 13.11 6.29
C VAL A 85 -5.26 11.80 6.10
N ILE A 86 -4.69 10.66 6.51
CA ILE A 86 -5.34 9.36 6.53
C ILE A 86 -5.65 8.97 7.98
N TYR A 87 -6.84 9.37 8.41
CA TYR A 87 -7.43 9.00 9.69
C TYR A 87 -8.96 8.89 9.54
N PRO A 88 -9.66 8.02 10.30
CA PRO A 88 -11.10 7.86 10.16
C PRO A 88 -11.86 9.18 10.27
N GLY A 89 -12.71 9.46 9.28
CA GLY A 89 -13.47 10.70 9.18
C GLY A 89 -12.74 11.89 8.55
N CYS A 90 -11.48 11.74 8.11
CA CYS A 90 -10.86 12.76 7.26
C CYS A 90 -11.59 12.80 5.92
N VAL A 91 -12.11 13.98 5.56
CA VAL A 91 -12.79 14.22 4.28
C VAL A 91 -11.77 14.78 3.28
N LEU A 92 -11.67 14.15 2.12
CA LEU A 92 -10.73 14.47 1.05
C LEU A 92 -11.47 14.93 -0.20
N ARG A 93 -10.85 15.88 -0.91
CA ARG A 93 -11.37 16.39 -2.19
C ARG A 93 -11.32 15.27 -3.24
N GLY A 94 -12.45 14.99 -3.89
CA GLY A 94 -12.61 13.83 -4.75
C GLY A 94 -11.74 13.87 -6.01
N ASP A 95 -11.59 15.06 -6.62
CA ASP A 95 -10.74 15.28 -7.79
C ASP A 95 -9.26 14.98 -7.50
N ALA A 96 -8.73 15.54 -6.41
CA ALA A 96 -7.37 15.33 -5.93
C ALA A 96 -7.14 13.86 -5.62
N PHE A 97 -8.10 13.24 -4.92
CA PHE A 97 -8.03 11.83 -4.55
C PHE A 97 -7.90 10.94 -5.78
N MET A 98 -8.65 11.17 -6.86
CA MET A 98 -8.52 10.37 -8.08
C MET A 98 -7.14 10.48 -8.76
N GLU A 99 -6.43 11.59 -8.55
CA GLU A 99 -5.06 11.79 -9.04
C GLU A 99 -3.97 11.26 -8.09
N GLY A 100 -4.35 10.63 -6.97
CA GLY A 100 -3.39 10.17 -5.97
C GLY A 100 -2.84 11.29 -5.08
N GLU A 101 -3.61 12.37 -4.91
CA GLU A 101 -3.34 13.43 -3.94
C GLU A 101 -4.34 13.42 -2.78
N TYR A 102 -3.87 13.83 -1.61
CA TYR A 102 -4.67 13.81 -0.38
C TYR A 102 -4.87 15.24 0.11
N SER A 103 -5.88 15.91 -0.46
CA SER A 103 -6.26 17.28 -0.10
C SER A 103 -7.47 17.26 0.85
N PRO A 104 -7.30 17.57 2.15
CA PRO A 104 -8.43 17.64 3.07
C PRO A 104 -9.41 18.75 2.70
N VAL A 105 -10.71 18.48 2.88
CA VAL A 105 -11.78 19.47 2.76
C VAL A 105 -12.00 20.08 4.15
N ALA A 106 -11.91 21.41 4.25
CA ALA A 106 -12.27 22.12 5.47
C ALA A 106 -13.79 21.99 5.72
N ILE A 107 -14.17 21.70 6.97
CA ILE A 107 -15.58 21.60 7.38
C ILE A 107 -15.82 22.64 8.48
N LYS A 108 -16.73 23.59 8.23
CA LYS A 108 -17.18 24.52 9.26
C LYS A 108 -18.29 23.86 10.09
N ASN A 109 -18.31 24.17 11.38
CA ASN A 109 -19.26 23.59 12.34
C ASN A 109 -19.34 22.05 12.25
N PRO A 110 -18.19 21.34 12.28
CA PRO A 110 -18.18 19.90 12.08
C PRO A 110 -18.96 19.22 13.21
N LYS A 111 -19.90 18.35 12.85
CA LYS A 111 -20.58 17.49 13.84
C LYS A 111 -19.72 16.29 14.18
N THR A 112 -19.97 15.69 15.35
CA THR A 112 -19.23 14.52 15.81
C THR A 112 -19.35 13.33 14.85
N ILE A 113 -18.36 12.44 14.94
CA ILE A 113 -18.35 11.12 14.32
C ILE A 113 -18.17 10.08 15.42
N THR A 114 -18.69 8.87 15.19
CA THR A 114 -18.46 7.73 16.08
C THR A 114 -17.34 6.89 15.51
N LEU A 115 -16.23 6.81 16.24
CA LEU A 115 -15.17 5.84 15.98
C LEU A 115 -15.58 4.49 16.58
N SER A 116 -15.26 3.42 15.88
CA SER A 116 -15.46 2.03 16.30
C SER A 116 -14.15 1.26 16.11
N ALA A 117 -13.63 0.69 17.18
CA ALA A 117 -12.39 -0.06 17.20
C ALA A 117 -12.66 -1.57 17.26
N SER A 118 -11.86 -2.34 16.52
CA SER A 118 -11.97 -3.80 16.48
C SER A 118 -11.30 -4.51 17.68
N PHE A 119 -11.09 -3.82 18.81
CA PHE A 119 -10.45 -4.41 19.99
C PHE A 119 -11.34 -5.52 20.59
N ARG A 120 -10.69 -6.55 21.15
CA ARG A 120 -11.37 -7.66 21.85
C ARG A 120 -10.91 -7.73 23.29
N GLY A 121 -11.86 -7.96 24.19
CA GLY A 121 -11.62 -8.00 25.62
C GLY A 121 -12.93 -7.91 26.40
N LYS A 122 -12.86 -8.13 27.71
CA LYS A 122 -14.03 -8.07 28.58
C LYS A 122 -14.33 -6.61 28.91
N ASN A 123 -15.60 -6.20 28.78
CA ASN A 123 -16.09 -4.86 29.13
C ASN A 123 -15.37 -3.68 28.43
N LEU A 124 -14.79 -3.91 27.25
CA LEU A 124 -14.09 -2.86 26.51
C LEU A 124 -15.04 -1.79 25.99
N GLN A 125 -14.67 -0.52 26.20
CA GLN A 125 -15.21 0.56 25.39
C GLN A 125 -14.63 0.45 23.98
N VAL A 126 -15.46 0.04 23.01
CA VAL A 126 -15.06 -0.13 21.61
C VAL A 126 -15.47 1.06 20.72
N SER A 127 -16.20 2.03 21.26
CA SER A 127 -16.63 3.20 20.50
C SER A 127 -16.45 4.52 21.24
N LYS A 128 -16.18 5.58 20.47
CA LYS A 128 -15.93 6.93 21.00
C LYS A 128 -16.43 7.98 20.01
N GLN A 129 -17.22 8.93 20.51
CA GLN A 129 -17.58 10.11 19.73
C GLN A 129 -16.46 11.15 19.78
N VAL A 130 -16.11 11.71 18.62
CA VAL A 130 -15.07 12.74 18.48
C VAL A 130 -15.45 13.74 17.38
N LEU A 131 -14.80 14.89 17.34
CA LEU A 131 -14.82 15.73 16.14
C LEU A 131 -13.94 15.12 15.05
N PRO A 132 -14.33 15.18 13.76
CA PRO A 132 -13.59 14.64 12.61
C PRO A 132 -12.37 15.53 12.27
N THR A 133 -11.46 15.69 13.22
CA THR A 133 -10.22 16.44 13.10
C THR A 133 -9.06 15.52 13.47
N LEU A 134 -7.86 15.79 12.94
CA LEU A 134 -6.68 14.96 13.20
C LEU A 134 -6.43 14.77 14.70
N SER A 135 -6.46 15.85 15.49
CA SER A 135 -6.26 15.81 16.93
C SER A 135 -7.41 15.12 17.66
N GLY A 136 -8.67 15.41 17.29
CA GLY A 136 -9.85 14.79 17.88
C GLY A 136 -9.87 13.27 17.69
N VAL A 137 -9.54 12.80 16.48
CA VAL A 137 -9.47 11.37 16.16
C VAL A 137 -8.29 10.70 16.87
N ARG A 138 -7.11 11.32 16.90
CA ARG A 138 -5.96 10.79 17.68
C ARG A 138 -6.29 10.67 19.16
N GLN A 139 -6.92 11.69 19.75
CA GLN A 139 -7.36 11.63 21.13
C GLN A 139 -8.42 10.54 21.33
N GLY A 140 -9.38 10.39 20.42
CA GLY A 140 -10.38 9.32 20.48
C GLY A 140 -9.77 7.92 20.44
N ILE A 141 -8.78 7.69 19.58
CA ILE A 141 -8.05 6.43 19.54
C ILE A 141 -7.31 6.19 20.85
N ASN A 142 -6.62 7.21 21.39
CA ASN A 142 -5.94 7.11 22.68
C ASN A 142 -6.92 6.83 23.83
N ASP A 143 -8.09 7.44 23.83
CA ASP A 143 -9.15 7.22 24.82
C ASP A 143 -9.76 5.82 24.72
N LEU A 144 -9.83 5.24 23.52
CA LEU A 144 -10.25 3.84 23.33
C LEU A 144 -9.17 2.85 23.79
N MET A 145 -7.91 3.24 23.69
CA MET A 145 -6.77 2.37 23.98
C MET A 145 -6.37 2.38 25.46
N ASN A 146 -6.07 3.56 26.01
CA ASN A 146 -5.37 3.71 27.29
C ASN A 146 -6.15 3.19 28.51
N PRO A 147 -7.45 3.48 28.69
CA PRO A 147 -8.23 2.96 29.81
C PRO A 147 -8.38 1.44 29.78
N ASN A 148 -8.24 0.86 28.60
CA ASN A 148 -8.54 -0.54 28.30
C ASN A 148 -7.27 -1.42 28.23
N VAL A 149 -6.09 -0.86 28.44
CA VAL A 149 -4.81 -1.59 28.30
C VAL A 149 -4.74 -2.84 29.20
N GLY A 150 -5.42 -2.87 30.35
CA GLY A 150 -5.47 -4.08 31.20
C GLY A 150 -6.49 -5.13 30.72
N ASP A 151 -7.49 -4.70 29.96
CA ASP A 151 -8.66 -5.49 29.59
C ASP A 151 -8.61 -6.00 28.14
N ILE A 152 -7.75 -5.40 27.30
CA ILE A 152 -7.48 -5.86 25.94
C ILE A 152 -6.74 -7.20 26.04
N LYS A 153 -7.33 -8.22 25.43
CA LYS A 153 -6.69 -9.53 25.29
C LYS A 153 -5.71 -9.51 24.13
N TYR A 154 -4.54 -8.94 24.35
CA TYR A 154 -3.53 -8.75 23.30
C TYR A 154 -3.08 -10.06 22.65
N ASP A 155 -3.07 -11.17 23.39
CA ASP A 155 -2.72 -12.51 22.94
C ASP A 155 -3.86 -13.26 22.21
N GLU A 156 -5.10 -12.80 22.37
CA GLU A 156 -6.29 -13.28 21.63
C GLU A 156 -6.76 -12.30 20.54
N ALA A 157 -6.11 -11.14 20.40
CA ALA A 157 -6.41 -10.18 19.36
C ALA A 157 -6.18 -10.83 17.97
N PRO A 158 -7.14 -10.74 17.03
CA PRO A 158 -6.98 -11.34 15.72
C PRO A 158 -5.82 -10.66 14.98
N ALA A 159 -4.70 -11.37 14.86
CA ALA A 159 -3.56 -10.94 14.06
C ALA A 159 -3.67 -11.59 12.68
N TYR A 160 -4.10 -10.80 11.67
CA TYR A 160 -4.11 -11.27 10.30
C TYR A 160 -2.73 -11.09 9.68
N ILE A 161 -2.02 -12.20 9.49
CA ILE A 161 -0.75 -12.23 8.74
C ILE A 161 -1.06 -12.59 7.29
N THR A 162 -0.71 -11.71 6.38
CA THR A 162 -0.90 -11.91 4.94
C THR A 162 0.41 -11.74 4.19
N TYR A 163 0.56 -12.50 3.11
CA TYR A 163 1.75 -12.51 2.27
C TYR A 163 1.35 -12.13 0.85
N LEU A 164 2.12 -11.23 0.24
CA LEU A 164 1.98 -10.88 -1.17
C LEU A 164 3.36 -10.77 -1.79
N SER A 165 3.59 -11.50 -2.88
CA SER A 165 4.89 -11.59 -3.53
C SER A 165 4.72 -11.36 -5.01
N ASN A 166 5.48 -10.44 -5.59
CA ASN A 166 5.52 -10.20 -7.02
C ASN A 166 6.95 -9.99 -7.49
N GLU A 167 7.22 -10.42 -8.71
CA GLU A 167 8.40 -10.01 -9.44
C GLU A 167 8.36 -8.49 -9.72
N VAL A 168 9.54 -7.87 -9.65
CA VAL A 168 9.77 -6.48 -9.95
C VAL A 168 10.55 -6.37 -11.26
N THR A 169 9.86 -5.87 -12.30
CA THR A 169 10.41 -5.74 -13.65
C THR A 169 10.53 -4.29 -14.12
N THR A 170 9.81 -3.37 -13.47
CA THR A 170 9.94 -1.92 -13.63
C THR A 170 9.86 -1.22 -12.27
N LYS A 171 10.14 0.09 -12.19
CA LYS A 171 9.93 0.85 -10.94
C LYS A 171 8.47 0.76 -10.52
N GLU A 172 7.53 0.98 -11.43
CA GLU A 172 6.09 0.98 -11.16
C GLU A 172 5.56 -0.40 -10.76
N SER A 173 6.20 -1.49 -11.20
CA SER A 173 5.79 -2.87 -10.84
C SER A 173 5.90 -3.18 -9.34
N PHE A 174 6.68 -2.39 -8.58
CA PHE A 174 6.64 -2.42 -7.11
C PHE A 174 5.21 -2.26 -6.58
N ASN A 175 4.34 -1.53 -7.29
CA ASN A 175 2.99 -1.25 -6.84
C ASN A 175 2.07 -2.48 -6.83
N LYS A 176 2.44 -3.55 -7.55
CA LYS A 176 1.77 -4.87 -7.43
C LYS A 176 1.84 -5.44 -6.02
N THR A 177 2.90 -5.11 -5.29
CA THR A 177 3.10 -5.53 -3.90
C THR A 177 2.83 -4.39 -2.92
N PHE A 178 3.22 -3.15 -3.23
CA PHE A 178 2.96 -2.01 -2.35
C PHE A 178 1.48 -1.65 -2.22
N ASN A 179 0.66 -1.85 -3.25
CA ASN A 179 -0.76 -1.50 -3.27
C ASN A 179 -1.08 -0.06 -2.80
N ILE A 180 -0.26 0.92 -3.19
CA ILE A 180 -0.43 2.31 -2.77
C ILE A 180 -1.04 3.19 -3.86
N HIS A 181 -1.73 4.24 -3.40
CA HIS A 181 -2.42 5.21 -4.22
C HIS A 181 -1.74 6.58 -4.14
N VAL A 182 -0.71 6.80 -4.97
CA VAL A 182 0.05 8.07 -5.02
C VAL A 182 0.44 8.39 -6.46
N LYS A 183 0.76 9.66 -6.73
CA LYS A 183 1.34 10.08 -8.01
C LYS A 183 2.64 9.33 -8.33
N ALA A 184 2.88 9.07 -9.62
CA ALA A 184 4.06 8.32 -10.09
C ALA A 184 5.40 8.93 -9.62
N SER A 185 5.51 10.25 -9.55
CA SER A 185 6.72 10.93 -9.05
C SER A 185 6.98 10.66 -7.56
N VAL A 186 5.93 10.68 -6.73
CA VAL A 186 5.99 10.33 -5.30
C VAL A 186 6.37 8.86 -5.16
N PHE A 187 5.74 7.99 -5.95
CA PHE A 187 6.01 6.57 -5.99
C PHE A 187 7.49 6.27 -6.30
N ALA A 188 8.02 6.86 -7.37
CA ALA A 188 9.42 6.72 -7.75
C ALA A 188 10.39 7.20 -6.64
N GLY A 189 10.02 8.27 -5.94
CA GLY A 189 10.75 8.77 -4.76
C GLY A 189 10.83 7.73 -3.63
N ILE A 190 9.70 7.08 -3.30
CA ILE A 190 9.63 6.02 -2.28
C ILE A 190 10.52 4.83 -2.67
N VAL A 191 10.39 4.32 -3.90
CA VAL A 191 11.21 3.20 -4.39
C VAL A 191 12.70 3.53 -4.33
N LYS A 192 13.08 4.74 -4.76
CA LYS A 192 14.48 5.20 -4.70
C LYS A 192 14.99 5.30 -3.27
N ALA A 193 14.20 5.89 -2.36
CA ALA A 193 14.61 6.11 -0.97
C ALA A 193 14.83 4.80 -0.20
N HIS A 194 14.00 3.79 -0.44
CA HIS A 194 14.05 2.54 0.34
C HIS A 194 14.89 1.44 -0.28
N PHE A 195 14.98 1.38 -1.61
CA PHE A 195 15.66 0.27 -2.30
C PHE A 195 16.80 0.73 -3.22
N ASN A 196 16.89 2.03 -3.54
CA ASN A 196 17.82 2.53 -4.56
C ASN A 196 17.77 1.70 -5.86
N TYR A 197 16.57 1.22 -6.22
CA TYR A 197 16.37 0.30 -7.33
C TYR A 197 16.51 1.03 -8.67
N GLU A 198 17.30 0.45 -9.57
CA GLU A 198 17.37 0.86 -10.97
C GLU A 198 16.86 -0.26 -11.86
N THR A 199 16.02 0.11 -12.84
CA THR A 199 15.39 -0.85 -13.74
C THR A 199 16.44 -1.56 -14.56
N GLN A 200 16.43 -2.88 -14.51
CA GLN A 200 17.25 -3.75 -15.36
C GLN A 200 16.35 -4.37 -16.41
N LYS A 201 16.80 -4.39 -17.66
CA LYS A 201 16.11 -5.13 -18.73
C LYS A 201 16.02 -6.60 -18.31
N LEU A 202 14.84 -7.20 -18.41
CA LEU A 202 14.62 -8.61 -18.13
C LEU A 202 15.50 -9.43 -19.07
N THR A 203 16.47 -10.15 -18.53
CA THR A 203 17.43 -10.93 -19.33
C THR A 203 17.23 -12.42 -19.12
N SER A 204 17.71 -13.23 -20.07
CA SER A 204 17.73 -14.68 -19.97
C SER A 204 18.69 -15.21 -18.89
N SER A 205 19.46 -14.34 -18.20
CA SER A 205 20.34 -14.74 -17.10
C SER A 205 19.58 -15.28 -15.89
N GLY A 206 18.26 -15.04 -15.82
CA GLY A 206 17.39 -15.48 -14.74
C GLY A 206 17.52 -14.67 -13.46
N LYS A 207 18.49 -13.74 -13.35
CA LYS A 207 18.59 -12.81 -12.22
C LYS A 207 17.46 -11.78 -12.31
N HIS A 208 16.67 -11.69 -11.24
CA HIS A 208 15.55 -10.77 -11.11
C HIS A 208 15.33 -10.39 -9.64
N TYR A 209 14.33 -9.54 -9.40
CA TYR A 209 13.96 -9.09 -8.07
C TYR A 209 12.54 -9.55 -7.73
N VAL A 210 12.35 -10.07 -6.52
CA VAL A 210 11.04 -10.42 -5.98
C VAL A 210 10.78 -9.55 -4.76
N LEU A 211 9.69 -8.79 -4.77
CA LEU A 211 9.24 -8.02 -3.62
C LEU A 211 8.19 -8.80 -2.86
N VAL A 212 8.51 -9.16 -1.61
CA VAL A 212 7.62 -9.85 -0.69
C VAL A 212 7.14 -8.89 0.38
N LYS A 213 5.82 -8.79 0.56
CA LYS A 213 5.16 -8.06 1.63
C LYS A 213 4.63 -9.05 2.66
N VAL A 214 5.06 -8.86 3.91
CA VAL A 214 4.52 -9.51 5.09
C VAL A 214 3.74 -8.46 5.87
N ARG A 215 2.41 -8.57 5.87
CA ARG A 215 1.51 -7.61 6.52
C ARG A 215 0.87 -8.25 7.74
N GLN A 216 1.07 -7.64 8.91
CA GLN A 216 0.46 -8.05 10.17
C GLN A 216 -0.49 -6.94 10.65
N GLN A 217 -1.79 -7.16 10.48
CA GLN A 217 -2.82 -6.25 10.99
C GLN A 217 -3.22 -6.67 12.40
N PHE A 218 -3.16 -5.72 13.33
CA PHE A 218 -3.46 -5.96 14.74
C PHE A 218 -4.87 -5.50 15.12
N PHE A 219 -5.32 -4.36 14.58
CA PHE A 219 -6.67 -3.85 14.78
C PHE A 219 -7.07 -2.90 13.65
N ASN A 220 -8.33 -2.53 13.63
CA ASN A 220 -8.90 -1.55 12.72
C ASN A 220 -9.64 -0.49 13.55
N ILE A 221 -9.55 0.77 13.12
CA ILE A 221 -10.44 1.84 13.57
C ILE A 221 -11.28 2.27 12.38
N SER A 222 -12.60 2.15 12.55
CA SER A 222 -13.60 2.51 11.55
C SER A 222 -14.45 3.66 12.05
N MET A 223 -15.11 4.34 11.12
CA MET A 223 -16.12 5.35 11.41
C MET A 223 -17.50 4.81 11.02
N ASP A 224 -18.47 4.93 11.92
CA ASP A 224 -19.87 4.65 11.60
C ASP A 224 -20.34 5.60 10.48
N THR A 225 -21.07 5.06 9.50
CA THR A 225 -21.63 5.86 8.41
C THR A 225 -22.60 6.91 8.94
N LYS A 226 -22.61 8.10 8.35
CA LYS A 226 -23.61 9.13 8.64
C LYS A 226 -24.10 9.79 7.36
N ASN A 227 -25.24 10.48 7.45
CA ASN A 227 -25.80 11.21 6.31
C ASN A 227 -24.90 12.40 5.92
N SER A 228 -24.98 12.84 4.67
CA SER A 228 -24.22 14.00 4.17
C SER A 228 -24.43 15.26 5.03
N ASP A 229 -25.65 15.48 5.48
CA ASP A 229 -26.06 16.68 6.23
C ASP A 229 -25.56 16.64 7.69
N ASP A 230 -25.04 15.48 8.11
CA ASP A 230 -24.47 15.29 9.43
C ASP A 230 -22.97 15.54 9.49
N TRP A 231 -22.33 16.04 8.43
CA TRP A 231 -20.92 16.42 8.45
C TRP A 231 -20.68 17.83 8.95
N GLY A 232 -21.50 18.79 8.55
CA GLY A 232 -21.28 20.23 8.73
C GLY A 232 -21.29 20.94 7.38
N GLU A 233 -20.75 22.15 7.33
CA GLU A 233 -20.67 22.93 6.10
C GLU A 233 -19.31 22.71 5.41
N PHE A 234 -19.34 22.12 4.21
CA PHE A 234 -18.12 21.88 3.44
C PHE A 234 -17.55 23.16 2.83
N GLY A 235 -16.21 23.26 2.83
CA GLY A 235 -15.48 24.21 2.01
C GLY A 235 -15.48 23.82 0.53
N ASN A 236 -14.42 24.21 -0.19
CA ASN A 236 -14.29 23.91 -1.61
C ASN A 236 -14.22 22.38 -1.87
N LEU A 237 -15.19 21.86 -2.63
CA LEU A 237 -15.31 20.45 -2.97
C LEU A 237 -14.64 20.09 -4.31
N GLY A 238 -14.34 21.06 -5.17
CA GLY A 238 -13.91 20.78 -6.55
C GLY A 238 -15.04 20.24 -7.42
N GLU A 239 -14.68 19.46 -8.44
CA GLU A 239 -15.63 18.93 -9.45
C GLU A 239 -16.34 17.64 -9.01
N TYR A 240 -15.69 16.86 -8.14
CA TYR A 240 -16.15 15.53 -7.72
C TYR A 240 -16.64 15.53 -6.28
N GLU A 241 -17.49 14.57 -5.94
CA GLU A 241 -17.98 14.40 -4.58
C GLU A 241 -16.78 14.10 -3.66
N PRO A 242 -16.74 14.68 -2.45
CA PRO A 242 -15.71 14.35 -1.50
C PRO A 242 -15.85 12.89 -1.04
N VAL A 243 -14.72 12.31 -0.68
CA VAL A 243 -14.64 10.99 -0.05
C VAL A 243 -14.17 11.16 1.38
N TYR A 244 -14.52 10.24 2.27
CA TYR A 244 -13.99 10.22 3.62
C TYR A 244 -13.28 8.90 3.90
N VAL A 245 -12.21 8.95 4.69
CA VAL A 245 -11.53 7.75 5.18
C VAL A 245 -12.47 7.03 6.15
N SER A 246 -13.00 5.89 5.72
CA SER A 246 -14.03 5.17 6.45
C SER A 246 -13.46 4.18 7.46
N SER A 247 -12.24 3.69 7.21
CA SER A 247 -11.55 2.78 8.11
C SER A 247 -10.05 2.80 7.86
N VAL A 248 -9.28 2.62 8.93
CA VAL A 248 -7.81 2.51 8.89
C VAL A 248 -7.40 1.24 9.63
N ASP A 249 -6.60 0.43 8.95
CA ASP A 249 -5.94 -0.73 9.52
C ASP A 249 -4.66 -0.30 10.21
N TYR A 250 -4.46 -0.79 11.43
CA TYR A 250 -3.27 -0.55 12.23
C TYR A 250 -2.49 -1.84 12.43
N GLY A 251 -1.18 -1.76 12.27
CA GLY A 251 -0.31 -2.91 12.43
C GLY A 251 1.12 -2.61 12.04
N ARG A 252 1.75 -3.59 11.39
CA ARG A 252 3.06 -3.42 10.76
C ARG A 252 3.16 -4.15 9.43
N VAL A 253 4.07 -3.68 8.59
CA VAL A 253 4.37 -4.29 7.29
C VAL A 253 5.87 -4.36 7.10
N VAL A 254 6.35 -5.52 6.65
CA VAL A 254 7.73 -5.71 6.21
C VAL A 254 7.74 -6.01 4.72
N HIS A 255 8.54 -5.26 4.00
CA HIS A 255 8.84 -5.51 2.59
C HIS A 255 10.27 -6.00 2.46
N LEU A 256 10.44 -7.10 1.75
CA LEU A 256 11.72 -7.73 1.44
C LEU A 256 11.89 -7.69 -0.08
N LEU A 257 12.81 -6.86 -0.57
CA LEU A 257 13.23 -6.92 -1.96
C LEU A 257 14.39 -7.91 -2.08
N VAL A 258 14.13 -9.05 -2.71
CA VAL A 258 15.07 -10.17 -2.82
C VAL A 258 15.63 -10.22 -4.23
N GLU A 259 16.94 -10.05 -4.36
CA GLU A 259 17.67 -10.34 -5.59
C GLU A 259 17.92 -11.85 -5.72
N THR A 260 17.39 -12.48 -6.77
CA THR A 260 17.35 -13.95 -6.87
C THR A 260 17.41 -14.46 -8.31
N THR A 261 17.66 -15.76 -8.46
CA THR A 261 17.41 -16.54 -9.68
C THR A 261 16.30 -17.58 -9.50
N GLU A 262 15.73 -17.69 -8.30
CA GLU A 262 14.60 -18.56 -7.98
C GLU A 262 13.26 -17.89 -8.33
N SER A 263 12.23 -18.66 -8.62
CA SER A 263 10.90 -18.12 -8.94
C SER A 263 10.28 -17.32 -7.78
N THR A 264 9.36 -16.40 -8.10
CA THR A 264 8.55 -15.68 -7.11
C THR A 264 7.86 -16.63 -6.13
N GLU A 265 7.35 -17.76 -6.60
CA GLU A 265 6.72 -18.79 -5.76
C GLU A 265 7.70 -19.42 -4.76
N SER A 266 8.92 -19.78 -5.21
CA SER A 266 9.98 -20.33 -4.35
C SER A 266 10.36 -19.36 -3.24
N ILE A 267 10.61 -18.09 -3.60
CA ILE A 267 10.94 -17.04 -2.63
C ILE A 267 9.78 -16.82 -1.64
N SER A 268 8.55 -16.75 -2.14
CA SER A 268 7.36 -16.57 -1.31
C SER A 268 7.18 -17.73 -0.33
N LYS A 269 7.37 -18.97 -0.79
CA LYS A 269 7.25 -20.18 0.04
C LYS A 269 8.34 -20.19 1.12
N MET A 270 9.58 -19.90 0.75
CA MET A 270 10.72 -19.88 1.67
C MET A 270 10.53 -18.86 2.80
N ILE A 271 10.12 -17.62 2.49
CA ILE A 271 9.88 -16.57 3.50
C ILE A 271 8.69 -16.95 4.39
N LYS A 272 7.57 -17.41 3.79
CA LYS A 272 6.38 -17.82 4.53
C LYS A 272 6.69 -18.97 5.50
N ALA A 273 7.37 -20.02 5.03
CA ALA A 273 7.73 -21.18 5.86
C ALA A 273 8.65 -20.79 7.03
N GLY A 274 9.63 -19.90 6.80
CA GLY A 274 10.50 -19.40 7.85
C GLY A 274 9.73 -18.67 8.97
N ILE A 275 8.76 -17.84 8.57
CA ILE A 275 7.89 -17.14 9.53
C ILE A 275 6.95 -18.12 10.26
N GLU A 276 6.28 -19.02 9.53
CA GLU A 276 5.31 -19.95 10.12
C GLU A 276 5.92 -20.87 11.18
N ALA A 277 7.15 -21.33 10.97
CA ALA A 277 7.86 -22.18 11.93
C ALA A 277 8.25 -21.44 13.23
N SER A 278 8.25 -20.10 13.20
CA SER A 278 8.54 -19.29 14.39
C SER A 278 7.32 -19.18 15.30
N PHE A 279 6.13 -19.52 14.81
CA PHE A 279 4.89 -19.50 15.60
C PHE A 279 4.59 -20.89 16.20
N PRO A 280 4.69 -21.07 17.54
CA PRO A 280 4.55 -22.37 18.19
C PRO A 280 3.23 -23.10 17.91
N LYS A 281 2.16 -22.34 17.66
CA LYS A 281 0.81 -22.87 17.37
C LYS A 281 0.70 -23.57 16.00
N PHE A 282 1.64 -23.33 15.08
CA PHE A 282 1.60 -23.91 13.73
C PHE A 282 2.42 -25.19 13.60
N GLY A 283 3.19 -25.58 14.63
CA GLY A 283 3.89 -26.87 14.70
C GLY A 283 4.86 -27.15 13.54
N GLY A 284 5.21 -26.13 12.74
CA GLY A 284 6.07 -26.27 11.58
C GLY A 284 7.53 -26.31 11.98
N SER A 285 8.29 -27.28 11.46
CA SER A 285 9.75 -27.18 11.43
C SER A 285 10.17 -26.35 10.22
N VAL A 286 11.13 -25.43 10.40
CA VAL A 286 11.83 -24.85 9.25
C VAL A 286 12.64 -25.97 8.61
N GLU A 287 12.48 -26.23 7.32
CA GLU A 287 13.46 -27.02 6.59
C GLU A 287 14.82 -26.31 6.74
N THR A 288 15.83 -26.96 7.33
CA THR A 288 17.16 -26.37 7.56
C THR A 288 17.72 -25.67 6.30
N THR A 289 17.39 -26.22 5.13
CA THR A 289 17.69 -25.67 3.80
C THR A 289 17.12 -24.27 3.55
N TYR A 290 15.89 -23.95 4.00
CA TYR A 290 15.30 -22.61 3.84
C TYR A 290 15.96 -21.58 4.75
N LYS A 291 16.25 -21.94 6.01
CA LYS A 291 17.00 -21.07 6.92
C LYS A 291 18.37 -20.75 6.33
N ASP A 292 19.12 -21.76 5.91
CA ASP A 292 20.46 -21.59 5.34
C ASP A 292 20.44 -20.70 4.09
N LYS A 293 19.44 -20.87 3.22
CA LYS A 293 19.24 -20.04 2.03
C LYS A 293 18.93 -18.59 2.39
N LEU A 294 17.98 -18.33 3.28
CA LEU A 294 17.63 -16.97 3.71
C LEU A 294 18.84 -16.29 4.37
N ASP A 295 19.54 -16.99 5.25
CA ASP A 295 20.77 -16.48 5.87
C ASP A 295 21.84 -16.14 4.82
N LYS A 296 21.98 -16.96 3.78
CA LYS A 296 22.89 -16.67 2.66
C LYS A 296 22.45 -15.41 1.90
N TYR A 297 21.16 -15.23 1.62
CA TYR A 297 20.65 -14.02 0.97
C TYR A 297 20.92 -12.76 1.82
N PHE A 298 20.68 -12.82 3.13
CA PHE A 298 21.01 -11.74 4.06
C PHE A 298 22.51 -11.41 4.08
N LYS A 299 23.36 -12.43 4.29
CA LYS A 299 24.82 -12.26 4.35
C LYS A 299 25.44 -11.74 3.06
N SER A 300 24.81 -12.03 1.92
CA SER A 300 25.24 -11.55 0.60
C SER A 300 24.62 -10.21 0.20
N GLU A 301 23.94 -9.52 1.11
CA GLU A 301 23.26 -8.23 0.88
C GLU A 301 22.22 -8.27 -0.26
N LYS A 302 21.65 -9.44 -0.52
CA LYS A 302 20.63 -9.65 -1.56
C LYS A 302 19.21 -9.36 -1.09
N ILE A 303 19.03 -9.06 0.19
CA ILE A 303 17.75 -8.67 0.78
C ILE A 303 17.87 -7.22 1.23
N GLN A 304 17.04 -6.36 0.64
CA GLN A 304 16.81 -5.01 1.14
C GLN A 304 15.45 -4.97 1.84
N ILE A 305 15.36 -4.22 2.94
CA ILE A 305 14.20 -4.25 3.83
C ILE A 305 13.61 -2.85 4.01
N MET A 306 12.29 -2.76 3.89
CA MET A 306 11.51 -1.62 4.34
C MET A 306 10.49 -2.07 5.40
N VAL A 307 10.48 -1.39 6.55
CA VAL A 307 9.58 -1.68 7.67
C VAL A 307 8.68 -0.48 7.94
N ALA A 308 7.38 -0.72 8.07
CA ALA A 308 6.41 0.23 8.59
C ALA A 308 5.80 -0.33 9.89
N GLY A 309 5.91 0.42 10.99
CA GLY A 309 5.42 0.02 12.31
C GLY A 309 6.31 -0.99 13.04
N GLY A 310 5.90 -1.33 14.26
CA GLY A 310 6.67 -2.17 15.18
C GLY A 310 7.72 -1.37 15.96
N PRO A 311 8.26 -1.93 17.06
CA PRO A 311 9.19 -1.19 17.90
C PRO A 311 10.54 -0.98 17.20
N LEU A 312 11.02 0.26 17.24
CA LEU A 312 12.26 0.69 16.59
C LEU A 312 13.49 -0.13 17.04
N GLU A 313 13.50 -0.58 18.30
CA GLU A 313 14.62 -1.33 18.88
C GLU A 313 14.92 -2.65 18.15
N TYR A 314 13.88 -3.29 17.59
CA TYR A 314 13.99 -4.52 16.81
C TYR A 314 14.13 -4.21 15.32
N ALA A 315 13.32 -3.29 14.79
CA ALA A 315 13.34 -2.93 13.37
C ALA A 315 14.73 -2.52 12.87
N ARG A 316 15.48 -1.75 13.68
CA ARG A 316 16.83 -1.29 13.31
C ARG A 316 17.89 -2.39 13.28
N LYS A 317 17.63 -3.56 13.90
CA LYS A 317 18.58 -4.67 14.06
C LYS A 317 18.46 -5.76 13.00
N ILE A 318 17.46 -5.70 12.12
CA ILE A 318 17.24 -6.73 11.11
C ILE A 318 18.44 -6.77 10.14
N ARG A 319 19.28 -7.80 10.25
CA ARG A 319 20.50 -7.99 9.44
C ARG A 319 20.69 -9.42 8.95
N ASN A 320 19.92 -10.37 9.48
CA ASN A 320 20.00 -11.79 9.17
C ASN A 320 18.64 -12.45 9.41
N TYR A 321 18.53 -13.75 9.12
CA TYR A 321 17.28 -14.50 9.31
C TYR A 321 16.80 -14.44 10.76
N ASP A 322 17.68 -14.67 11.74
CA ASP A 322 17.30 -14.75 13.14
C ASP A 322 16.75 -13.41 13.68
N SER A 323 17.41 -12.29 13.36
CA SER A 323 16.92 -10.94 13.73
C SER A 323 15.64 -10.54 12.96
N PHE A 324 15.45 -11.05 11.74
CA PHE A 324 14.19 -10.88 11.01
C PHE A 324 13.04 -11.64 11.68
N ILE A 325 13.27 -12.92 12.04
CA ILE A 325 12.31 -13.73 12.77
C ILE A 325 12.01 -13.12 14.14
N GLU A 326 13.04 -12.67 14.86
CA GLU A 326 12.87 -11.96 16.13
C GLU A 326 11.95 -10.75 15.94
N PHE A 327 12.15 -9.95 14.88
CA PHE A 327 11.24 -8.85 14.59
C PHE A 327 9.81 -9.32 14.30
N ILE A 328 9.60 -10.42 13.58
CA ILE A 328 8.25 -10.92 13.21
C ILE A 328 7.54 -11.59 14.40
N ASP A 329 8.26 -12.19 15.32
CA ASP A 329 7.69 -12.95 16.46
C ASP A 329 7.66 -12.15 17.77
N ILE A 330 8.64 -11.28 18.01
CA ILE A 330 8.84 -10.50 19.25
C ILE A 330 8.67 -9.00 18.93
N PRO A 331 8.13 -8.14 19.84
CA PRO A 331 7.78 -8.33 21.25
C PRO A 331 6.35 -8.82 21.51
N ASN A 332 5.98 -8.90 22.80
CA ASN A 332 4.62 -9.19 23.23
C ASN A 332 3.59 -8.31 22.52
N SER A 333 2.38 -8.86 22.36
CA SER A 333 1.30 -8.22 21.61
C SER A 333 0.92 -6.81 22.08
N LYS A 334 1.12 -6.47 23.37
CA LYS A 334 0.87 -5.10 23.87
C LYS A 334 1.89 -4.11 23.29
N SER A 335 3.17 -4.46 23.29
CA SER A 335 4.21 -3.63 22.66
C SER A 335 3.99 -3.50 21.15
N LEU A 336 3.52 -4.57 20.48
CA LEU A 336 3.19 -4.53 19.06
C LEU A 336 2.03 -3.58 18.75
N ILE A 337 0.97 -3.63 19.55
CA ILE A 337 -0.16 -2.71 19.40
C ILE A 337 0.28 -1.26 19.69
N GLY A 338 1.07 -1.03 20.75
CA GLY A 338 1.59 0.30 21.08
C GLY A 338 2.55 0.88 20.03
N ALA A 339 3.25 0.04 19.28
CA ALA A 339 4.14 0.44 18.20
C ALA A 339 3.49 0.32 16.80
N SER A 340 2.18 0.08 16.73
CA SER A 340 1.47 -0.03 15.47
C SER A 340 1.32 1.33 14.78
N VAL A 341 1.29 1.31 13.45
CA VAL A 341 1.04 2.49 12.62
C VAL A 341 -0.11 2.22 11.66
N PRO A 342 -0.74 3.25 11.06
CA PRO A 342 -1.60 3.06 9.90
C PRO A 342 -0.87 2.31 8.79
N ILE A 343 -1.43 1.19 8.34
CA ILE A 343 -0.85 0.33 7.28
C ILE A 343 -1.76 0.18 6.07
N GLY A 344 -3.04 0.52 6.20
CA GLY A 344 -3.97 0.56 5.07
C GLY A 344 -5.26 1.28 5.42
N TYR A 345 -6.02 1.67 4.41
CA TYR A 345 -7.27 2.40 4.59
C TYR A 345 -8.30 2.09 3.50
N ARG A 346 -9.55 2.46 3.80
CA ARG A 346 -10.68 2.46 2.86
C ARG A 346 -11.32 3.83 2.86
N VAL A 347 -11.95 4.20 1.75
CA VAL A 347 -12.71 5.45 1.64
C VAL A 347 -14.12 5.19 1.13
N ARG A 348 -15.04 6.05 1.56
CA ARG A 348 -16.44 6.06 1.14
C ARG A 348 -16.83 7.42 0.59
N SER A 349 -17.77 7.43 -0.34
CA SER A 349 -18.44 8.65 -0.79
C SER A 349 -19.12 9.33 0.39
N VAL A 350 -18.88 10.63 0.61
CA VAL A 350 -19.61 11.41 1.63
C VAL A 350 -21.11 11.47 1.30
N ARG A 351 -21.45 11.53 0.00
CA ARG A 351 -22.83 11.68 -0.47
C ARG A 351 -23.65 10.41 -0.28
N THR A 352 -23.06 9.24 -0.54
CA THR A 352 -23.82 7.98 -0.65
C THR A 352 -23.37 6.90 0.32
N ASN A 353 -22.30 7.14 1.10
CA ASN A 353 -21.62 6.12 1.92
C ASN A 353 -21.12 4.89 1.13
N ARG A 354 -21.19 4.91 -0.21
CA ARG A 354 -20.68 3.84 -1.07
C ARG A 354 -19.16 3.76 -0.93
N GLU A 355 -18.64 2.54 -0.73
CA GLU A 355 -17.20 2.29 -0.74
C GLU A 355 -16.61 2.53 -2.14
N ILE A 356 -15.47 3.21 -2.16
CA ILE A 356 -14.77 3.53 -3.41
C ILE A 356 -13.77 2.41 -3.70
N GLU A 357 -13.95 1.75 -4.84
CA GLU A 357 -12.94 0.84 -5.40
C GLU A 357 -11.80 1.68 -5.97
N VAL A 358 -10.72 1.82 -5.20
CA VAL A 358 -9.55 2.60 -5.60
C VAL A 358 -8.72 1.80 -6.60
N LYS A 359 -8.32 2.44 -7.70
CA LYS A 359 -7.47 1.82 -8.72
C LYS A 359 -6.25 2.67 -8.99
N ASN A 360 -5.17 2.00 -9.32
CA ASN A 360 -3.95 2.65 -9.79
C ASN A 360 -3.41 1.92 -11.03
N PHE A 361 -2.44 2.51 -11.70
CA PHE A 361 -1.73 1.91 -12.82
C PHE A 361 -0.30 1.54 -12.42
N TYR A 362 0.23 0.54 -13.09
CA TYR A 362 1.64 0.19 -13.05
C TYR A 362 2.09 -0.27 -14.43
N THR A 363 3.39 -0.23 -14.68
CA THR A 363 4.02 -0.88 -15.83
C THR A 363 4.71 -2.16 -15.39
N GLU A 364 4.75 -3.17 -16.25
CA GLU A 364 5.61 -4.34 -16.07
C GLU A 364 6.24 -4.73 -17.40
N GLU A 365 7.47 -5.24 -17.34
CA GLU A 365 8.12 -5.88 -18.48
C GLU A 365 7.76 -7.37 -18.51
N ILE A 366 7.36 -7.86 -19.68
CA ILE A 366 7.02 -9.27 -19.92
C ILE A 366 7.75 -9.79 -21.17
N LEU A 367 7.98 -11.11 -21.22
CA LEU A 367 8.43 -11.79 -22.43
C LEU A 367 7.24 -12.42 -23.16
N THR A 368 7.11 -12.14 -24.46
CA THR A 368 6.08 -12.72 -25.32
C THR A 368 6.71 -13.36 -26.55
N THR A 369 6.03 -14.33 -27.16
CA THR A 369 6.52 -14.99 -28.38
C THR A 369 5.57 -14.69 -29.55
N LYS A 370 6.12 -14.19 -30.66
CA LYS A 370 5.37 -13.85 -31.87
C LYS A 370 5.93 -14.63 -33.06
N LYS A 371 5.04 -14.99 -34.00
CA LYS A 371 5.43 -15.70 -35.23
C LYS A 371 6.33 -14.83 -36.10
#